data_AF-A0A1G5SCE0-F1
#
_entry.id   AF-A0A1G5SCE0-F1
#
_cell.length_a   1.000
_cell.length_b   1.000
_cell.length_c   1.000
_cell.angle_alpha   90.00
_cell.angle_beta   90.00
_cell.angle_gamma   90.00
#
_symmetry.space_group_name_H-M   'P 1'
#
loop_
_entity.id
_entity.type
_entity.pdbx_description
1 polymer ?
#
loop_
_entity_poly.entity_id
_entity_poly.type
_entity_poly.pdbx_seq_one_letter_code
_entity_poly.pdbx_strand_id
1 'polypeptide(L)' 'MSAILEELENQALQLSPKERGELIHRLIVSLEGEPEASPETIAKAWNDEITRRVPDMEVGRTK' A
#
# COMPACT_ATOMS: atom_id res chain seq x y z
N MET A 1 -14.54 11.03 17.54
CA MET A 1 -13.08 10.92 17.40
C MET A 1 -12.45 11.46 18.69
N SER A 2 -11.24 11.06 19.11
CA SER A 2 -10.61 11.75 20.26
C SER A 2 -10.34 13.21 19.86
N ALA A 3 -10.42 14.15 20.80
CA ALA A 3 -10.17 15.57 20.52
C ALA A 3 -8.80 15.80 19.84
N ILE A 4 -7.81 14.99 20.23
CA ILE A 4 -6.46 15.00 19.63
C ILE A 4 -6.50 14.59 18.16
N LEU A 5 -7.26 13.54 17.81
CA LEU A 5 -7.30 13.04 16.44
C LEU A 5 -8.06 13.99 15.51
N GLU A 6 -9.10 14.66 16.01
CA GLU A 6 -9.80 15.72 15.29
C GLU A 6 -8.91 16.95 15.05
N GLU A 7 -8.09 17.34 16.03
CA GLU A 7 -7.12 18.41 15.87
C GLU A 7 -6.03 18.06 14.83
N LEU A 8 -5.51 16.82 14.86
CA LEU A 8 -4.55 16.34 13.87
C LEU A 8 -5.12 16.29 12.45
N GLU A 9 -6.38 15.87 12.30
CA GLU A 9 -7.07 15.89 11.01
C GLU A 9 -7.19 17.32 10.47
N ASN A 10 -7.64 18.26 11.31
CA ASN A 10 -7.76 19.66 10.93
C ASN A 10 -6.42 20.26 10.49
N GLN A 11 -5.33 19.95 11.20
CA GLN A 11 -3.97 20.38 10.84
C GLN A 11 -3.52 19.76 9.50
N ALA A 12 -3.75 18.47 9.29
CA ALA A 12 -3.40 17.79 8.04
C ALA A 12 -4.18 18.36 6.85
N LEU A 13 -5.42 18.78 7.05
CA LEU A 13 -6.25 19.40 6.00
C LEU A 13 -5.77 20.80 5.58
N GLN A 14 -5.00 21.50 6.42
CA GLN A 14 -4.38 22.78 6.06
C GLN A 14 -3.14 22.64 5.16
N LEU A 15 -2.55 21.45 5.06
CA LEU A 15 -1.40 21.18 4.20
C LEU A 15 -1.78 21.29 2.71
N SER A 16 -0.79 21.60 1.87
CA SER A 16 -0.99 21.51 0.42
C SER A 16 -1.30 20.06 0.00
N PRO A 17 -1.97 19.84 -1.14
CA PRO A 17 -2.24 18.49 -1.63
C PRO A 17 -1.01 17.59 -1.71
N LYS A 18 0.16 18.17 -2.05
CA LYS A 18 1.44 17.45 -2.12
C LYS A 18 1.90 16.99 -0.74
N GLU A 19 2.01 17.92 0.21
CA GLU A 19 2.45 17.61 1.58
C GLU A 19 1.51 16.65 2.29
N ARG A 20 0.20 16.82 2.08
CA ARG A 20 -0.82 15.90 2.60
C ARG A 20 -0.67 14.51 1.99
N GLY A 21 -0.36 14.41 0.69
CA GLY A 21 -0.05 13.13 0.04
C GLY A 21 1.18 12.44 0.63
N GLU A 22 2.24 13.19 0.89
CA GLU A 22 3.45 12.68 1.55
C GLU A 22 3.18 12.20 2.98
N LEU A 23 2.35 12.95 3.73
CA LEU A 23 1.91 12.55 5.07
C LEU A 23 1.10 11.25 5.05
N ILE A 24 0.12 11.15 4.15
CA ILE A 24 -0.69 9.94 3.97
C ILE A 24 0.19 8.73 3.66
N HIS A 25 1.16 8.89 2.76
CA HIS A 25 2.08 7.81 2.41
C HIS A 25 2.86 7.29 3.62
N ARG A 26 3.46 8.20 4.42
CA ARG A 26 4.19 7.80 5.64
C ARG A 26 3.29 7.11 6.66
N LEU A 27 2.05 7.59 6.83
CA LEU A 27 1.10 6.98 7.75
C LEU A 27 0.72 5.56 7.30
N ILE A 28 0.43 5.35 6.01
CA ILE A 28 0.16 4.02 5.46
C ILE A 28 1.35 3.08 5.69
N VAL A 29 2.55 3.51 5.32
CA VAL A 29 3.78 2.73 5.53
C VAL A 29 3.99 2.40 7.01
N SER A 30 3.61 3.29 7.95
CA SER A 30 3.73 3.00 9.38
C SER A 30 2.72 1.96 9.90
N LEU A 31 1.62 1.74 9.18
CA LEU A 31 0.60 0.73 9.50
C LEU A 31 0.93 -0.63 8.86
N GLU A 32 1.64 -0.61 7.74
CA GLU A 32 2.23 -1.80 7.13
C GLU A 32 3.39 -2.25 8.03
N GLY A 33 3.09 -3.16 8.97
CA GLY A 33 4.09 -3.76 9.85
C GLY A 33 5.20 -4.47 9.06
N GLU A 34 6.22 -4.98 9.76
CA GLU A 34 7.24 -5.79 9.11
C GLU A 34 6.57 -6.97 8.38
N PRO A 35 7.00 -7.30 7.15
CA PRO A 35 6.43 -8.41 6.42
C PRO A 35 6.51 -9.68 7.27
N GLU A 36 5.38 -10.38 7.44
CA GLU A 36 5.30 -11.60 8.27
C GLU A 36 6.15 -12.75 7.71
N ALA A 37 6.61 -12.63 6.47
CA ALA A 37 7.39 -13.62 5.75
C ALA A 37 8.72 -13.02 5.27
N SER A 38 9.72 -13.89 5.11
CA SER A 38 11.01 -13.46 4.58
C SER A 38 10.87 -12.90 3.15
N PRO A 39 11.77 -12.00 2.71
CA PRO A 39 11.77 -11.48 1.35
C PRO A 39 11.75 -12.57 0.27
N GLU A 40 12.45 -13.69 0.49
CA GLU A 40 12.48 -14.83 -0.45
C GLU A 40 11.12 -15.52 -0.55
N THR A 41 10.40 -15.61 0.57
CA THR A 41 9.06 -16.21 0.63
C THR A 41 8.05 -15.33 -0.11
N ILE A 42 8.14 -14.02 0.08
CA ILE A 42 7.32 -13.03 -0.64
C ILE A 42 7.62 -13.06 -2.14
N ALA A 43 8.91 -13.07 -2.52
CA ALA A 43 9.33 -13.14 -3.91
C ALA A 43 8.84 -14.42 -4.60
N LYS A 44 8.89 -15.56 -3.90
CA LYS A 44 8.36 -16.83 -4.41
C LYS A 44 6.85 -16.75 -4.65
N ALA A 45 6.08 -16.23 -3.68
CA ALA A 45 4.63 -16.09 -3.81
C ALA A 45 4.23 -15.20 -5.00
N TRP A 46 4.95 -14.09 -5.21
CA TRP A 46 4.77 -13.25 -6.38
C TRP A 46 5.12 -13.96 -7.69
N ASN A 47 6.23 -14.72 -7.72
CA ASN A 47 6.63 -15.48 -8.91
C ASN A 47 5.59 -16.55 -9.28
N ASP A 48 5.03 -17.24 -8.29
CA ASP A 48 3.99 -18.24 -8.48
C ASP A 48 2.72 -17.59 -9.07
N GLU A 49 2.35 -16.41 -8.58
CA GLU A 49 1.20 -15.65 -9.09
C GLU A 49 1.42 -15.11 -10.50
N ILE A 50 2.62 -14.60 -10.80
CA ILE A 50 2.99 -14.15 -12.15
C ILE A 50 2.90 -15.33 -13.12
N THR A 51 3.48 -16.48 -12.76
CA THR A 51 3.45 -17.70 -13.58
C THR A 51 2.02 -18.16 -13.85
N ARG A 52 1.12 -17.98 -12.87
CA ARG A 52 -0.31 -18.29 -13.03
C ARG A 52 -1.03 -17.32 -13.96
N ARG A 53 -0.77 -16.01 -13.86
CA ARG A 53 -1.52 -14.97 -14.59
C ARG A 53 -1.00 -14.69 -15.99
N VAL A 54 0.31 -14.80 -16.24
CA VAL A 54 0.92 -14.47 -17.53
C VAL A 54 0.31 -15.29 -18.69
N PRO A 55 0.09 -16.61 -18.58
CA PRO A 55 -0.49 -17.38 -19.68
C PRO A 55 -1.89 -16.88 -20.07
N ASP A 56 -2.74 -16.54 -19.10
CA ASP A 56 -4.08 -16.00 -19.35
C ASP A 56 -4.05 -14.62 -20.00
N MET A 57 -3.01 -13.82 -19.73
CA MET A 57 -2.76 -12.55 -20.39
C MET A 57 -2.28 -12.75 -21.84
N GLU A 58 -1.35 -13.68 -22.06
CA GLU A 58 -0.82 -13.98 -23.40
C GLU A 58 -1.90 -14.47 -24.37
N VAL A 59 -2.88 -15.24 -23.90
CA VAL A 59 -4.00 -15.73 -24.73
C VAL A 59 -5.23 -14.81 -24.72
N GLY A 60 -5.11 -13.61 -24.14
CA GLY A 60 -6.19 -12.60 -24.15
C GLY A 60 -7.44 -12.98 -23.37
N ARG A 61 -7.31 -13.82 -22.32
CA ARG A 61 -8.42 -14.30 -21.47
C ARG A 61 -8.55 -13.55 -20.15
N THR A 62 -7.74 -12.51 -19.95
CA THR A 62 -7.81 -11.68 -18.74
C THR A 62 -8.99 -10.72 -18.86
N LYS A 63 -9.85 -10.66 -17.83
CA LYS A 63 -10.95 -9.68 -17.71
C LYS A 63 -10.50 -8.43 -16.98
#